data_AF-A0AAD0HLX0-F1
#
_entry.id   AF-A0AAD0HLX0-F1
#
_cell.length_a   1.000
_cell.length_b   1.000
_cell.length_c   1.000
_cell.angle_alpha   90.00
_cell.angle_beta   90.00
_cell.angle_gamma   90.00
#
_symmetry.space_group_name_H-M   'P 1'
#
loop_
_entity.id
_entity.type
_entity.pdbx_description
1 polymer ?
#
loop_
_entity_poly.entity_id
_entity_poly.type
_entity_poly.pdbx_seq_one_letter_code
_entity_poly.pdbx_strand_id
1 'polypeptide(L)'
;MIWKINKAILREIDDIEKFRAEKFNKKNLRRNLVKMNQRVLVKYLSENFPKDGQDYHKYKNKIQVIESLDQKDISNAIARLDRINHVNDQKRYFFFIAPLFALITAAIVAISTKINFPADYTNLDIILDIVRWYSVPLIFHMILYKGVLMDSYDKATVNYFKDLLIEAKDEKKSSAEGS
;
A
#
# COMPACT_ATOMS: atom_id res chain seq x y z
N MET A 1 -24.71 -5.67 6.64
CA MET A 1 -23.29 -5.26 6.76
C MET A 1 -22.52 -5.48 5.45
N ILE A 2 -22.65 -6.65 4.82
CA ILE A 2 -22.02 -7.03 3.53
C ILE A 2 -22.33 -6.04 2.39
N TRP A 3 -23.59 -5.58 2.25
CA TRP A 3 -23.98 -4.63 1.20
C TRP A 3 -23.25 -3.27 1.26
N LYS A 4 -22.96 -2.76 2.47
CA LYS A 4 -22.23 -1.50 2.65
C LYS A 4 -20.76 -1.63 2.24
N ILE A 5 -20.16 -2.79 2.49
CA ILE A 5 -18.77 -3.10 2.11
C ILE A 5 -18.67 -3.17 0.58
N ASN A 6 -19.57 -3.92 -0.07
CA ASN A 6 -19.58 -4.04 -1.53
C ASN A 6 -19.78 -2.68 -2.21
N LYS A 7 -20.65 -1.82 -1.67
CA LYS A 7 -20.87 -0.47 -2.21
C LYS A 7 -19.63 0.43 -2.09
N ALA A 8 -18.87 0.31 -1.00
CA ALA A 8 -17.63 1.09 -0.81
C ALA A 8 -16.54 0.64 -1.80
N ILE A 9 -16.41 -0.67 -2.02
CA ILE A 9 -15.46 -1.25 -2.98
C ILE A 9 -15.80 -0.81 -4.40
N LEU A 10 -17.06 -0.88 -4.80
CA LEU A 10 -17.50 -0.46 -6.14
C LEU A 10 -17.22 1.02 -6.41
N ARG A 11 -17.41 1.89 -5.42
CA ARG A 11 -17.04 3.32 -5.53
C ARG A 11 -15.54 3.52 -5.67
N GLU A 12 -14.75 2.75 -4.92
CA GLU A 12 -13.29 2.81 -5.02
C GLU A 12 -12.82 2.42 -6.42
N ILE A 13 -13.41 1.38 -7.02
CA ILE A 13 -13.12 0.97 -8.40
C ILE A 13 -13.52 2.06 -9.40
N ASP A 14 -14.72 2.62 -9.28
CA ASP A 14 -15.20 3.70 -10.15
C ASP A 14 -14.29 4.95 -10.07
N ASP A 15 -13.91 5.36 -8.86
CA ASP A 15 -12.97 6.47 -8.64
C ASP A 15 -11.60 6.17 -9.27
N ILE A 16 -11.15 4.91 -9.24
CA ILE A 16 -9.89 4.47 -9.86
C ILE A 16 -9.94 4.58 -11.37
N GLU A 17 -10.99 4.03 -11.99
CA GLU A 17 -11.18 4.11 -13.44
C GLU A 17 -11.28 5.55 -13.91
N LYS A 18 -12.01 6.37 -13.14
CA LYS A 18 -12.17 7.79 -13.42
C LYS A 18 -10.84 8.54 -13.42
N PHE A 19 -9.98 8.33 -12.41
CA PHE A 19 -8.69 9.03 -12.41
C PHE A 19 -7.73 8.52 -13.47
N ARG A 20 -7.80 7.23 -13.85
CA ARG A 20 -6.94 6.67 -14.91
C ARG A 20 -7.22 7.31 -16.27
N ALA A 21 -8.45 7.74 -16.50
CA ALA A 21 -8.81 8.50 -17.68
C ALA A 21 -8.35 9.98 -17.62
N GLU A 22 -7.90 10.47 -16.47
CA GLU A 22 -7.50 11.86 -16.29
C GLU A 22 -6.04 12.12 -16.62
N LYS A 23 -5.77 13.26 -17.26
CA LYS A 23 -4.41 13.74 -17.46
C LYS A 23 -3.83 14.29 -16.15
N PHE A 24 -2.55 14.01 -15.90
CA PHE A 24 -1.79 14.61 -14.80
C PHE A 24 -1.49 16.08 -15.11
N ASN A 25 -2.22 17.01 -14.49
CA ASN A 25 -2.07 18.46 -14.65
C ASN A 25 -2.36 19.20 -13.33
N LYS A 26 -2.03 20.50 -13.25
CA LYS A 26 -2.18 21.31 -12.02
C LYS A 26 -3.58 21.21 -11.41
N LYS A 27 -4.62 21.36 -12.24
CA LYS A 27 -6.03 21.38 -11.80
C LYS A 27 -6.44 20.03 -11.22
N ASN A 28 -6.13 18.95 -11.92
CA ASN A 28 -6.47 17.60 -11.49
C ASN A 28 -5.66 17.20 -10.27
N LEU A 29 -4.35 17.48 -10.24
CA LEU A 29 -3.49 17.21 -9.10
C LEU A 29 -4.00 17.91 -7.84
N ARG A 30 -4.26 19.22 -7.91
CA ARG A 30 -4.82 20.01 -6.79
C ARG A 30 -6.13 19.42 -6.28
N ARG A 31 -7.07 19.11 -7.19
CA ARG A 31 -8.36 18.54 -6.83
C ARG A 31 -8.20 17.16 -6.18
N ASN A 32 -7.34 16.32 -6.73
CA ASN A 32 -7.14 14.93 -6.31
C ASN A 32 -6.47 14.87 -4.93
N LEU A 33 -5.48 15.75 -4.68
CA LEU A 33 -4.82 15.90 -3.38
C LEU A 33 -5.76 16.34 -2.26
N VAL A 34 -6.92 16.92 -2.57
CA VAL A 34 -7.91 17.33 -1.56
C VAL A 34 -9.07 16.34 -1.46
N LYS A 35 -9.59 15.85 -2.60
CA LYS A 35 -10.88 15.14 -2.66
C LYS A 35 -10.80 13.63 -2.65
N MET A 36 -9.73 13.02 -3.20
CA MET A 36 -9.68 11.56 -3.35
C MET A 36 -9.69 10.86 -2.00
N ASN A 37 -10.30 9.68 -1.90
CA ASN A 37 -10.11 8.81 -0.74
C ASN A 37 -8.61 8.48 -0.56
N GLN A 38 -8.13 8.27 0.67
CA GLN A 38 -6.75 7.87 0.95
C GLN A 38 -6.27 6.70 0.07
N ARG A 39 -7.03 5.61 -0.05
CA ARG A 39 -6.60 4.45 -0.86
C ARG A 39 -6.50 4.78 -2.35
N VAL A 40 -7.50 5.48 -2.87
CA VAL A 40 -7.51 5.96 -4.26
C VAL A 40 -6.36 6.93 -4.50
N LEU A 41 -6.06 7.80 -3.54
CA LEU A 41 -4.95 8.76 -3.63
C LEU A 41 -3.59 8.04 -3.66
N VAL A 42 -3.38 7.06 -2.80
CA VAL A 42 -2.15 6.26 -2.80
C VAL A 42 -1.97 5.55 -4.15
N LYS A 43 -3.05 4.95 -4.68
CA LYS A 43 -3.02 4.31 -6.00
C LYS A 43 -2.79 5.30 -7.14
N TYR A 44 -3.41 6.48 -7.08
CA TYR A 44 -3.19 7.56 -8.02
C TYR A 44 -1.72 8.00 -8.03
N LEU A 45 -1.10 8.10 -6.84
CA LEU A 45 0.32 8.44 -6.71
C LEU A 45 1.22 7.32 -7.22
N SER A 46 0.95 6.05 -6.91
CA SER A 46 1.79 4.93 -7.36
C SER A 46 1.75 4.71 -8.87
N GLU A 47 0.62 4.99 -9.52
CA GLU A 47 0.52 4.96 -10.99
C GLU A 47 1.22 6.16 -11.65
N ASN A 48 1.24 7.32 -11.01
CA ASN A 48 1.94 8.51 -11.54
C ASN A 48 3.42 8.57 -11.17
N PHE A 49 3.84 7.94 -10.09
CA PHE A 49 5.23 7.88 -9.63
C PHE A 49 5.58 6.42 -9.33
N PRO A 50 5.76 5.59 -10.38
CA PRO A 50 6.01 4.17 -10.21
C PRO A 50 7.39 3.90 -9.60
N LYS A 51 7.46 2.84 -8.80
CA LYS A 51 8.69 2.38 -8.13
C LYS A 51 9.79 1.93 -9.10
N ASP A 52 9.41 1.36 -10.24
CA ASP A 52 10.33 0.73 -11.20
C ASP A 52 10.95 1.77 -12.15
N GLY A 53 10.83 3.05 -11.81
CA GLY A 53 11.24 4.17 -12.65
C GLY A 53 10.21 4.53 -13.70
N GLN A 54 10.41 5.67 -14.34
CA GLN A 54 9.59 6.13 -15.46
C GLN A 54 10.45 6.89 -16.47
N ASP A 55 9.95 7.00 -17.69
CA ASP A 55 10.57 7.80 -18.73
C ASP A 55 10.87 9.23 -18.23
N TYR A 56 12.09 9.72 -18.53
CA TYR A 56 12.58 10.99 -18.01
C TYR A 56 11.72 12.19 -18.45
N HIS A 57 11.24 12.20 -19.70
CA HIS A 57 10.39 13.28 -20.18
C HIS A 57 9.04 13.29 -19.46
N LYS A 58 8.44 12.11 -19.24
CA LYS A 58 7.22 11.98 -18.43
C LYS A 58 7.45 12.40 -16.98
N TYR A 59 8.56 12.01 -16.38
CA TYR A 59 8.94 12.43 -15.03
C TYR A 59 9.04 13.95 -14.93
N LYS A 60 9.84 14.58 -15.80
CA LYS A 60 10.08 16.01 -15.82
C LYS A 60 8.79 16.80 -15.97
N ASN A 61 7.90 16.38 -16.86
CA ASN A 61 6.59 17.03 -17.04
C ASN A 61 5.72 16.96 -15.76
N LYS A 62 5.79 15.84 -15.02
CA LYS A 62 5.06 15.70 -13.75
C LYS A 62 5.65 16.59 -12.66
N ILE A 63 6.98 16.69 -12.59
CA ILE A 63 7.67 17.59 -11.65
C ILE A 63 7.28 19.05 -11.89
N GLN A 64 7.28 19.51 -13.15
CA GLN A 64 6.80 20.86 -13.50
C GLN A 64 5.34 21.11 -13.06
N VAL A 65 4.49 20.09 -13.13
CA VAL A 65 3.11 20.20 -12.63
C VAL A 65 3.07 20.34 -11.11
N ILE A 66 3.93 19.65 -10.36
CA ILE A 66 4.06 19.82 -8.90
C ILE A 66 4.54 21.24 -8.57
N GLU A 67 5.61 21.70 -9.23
CA GLU A 67 6.17 23.05 -9.07
C GLU A 67 5.15 24.14 -9.43
N SER A 68 4.21 23.85 -10.33
CA SER A 68 3.17 24.82 -10.69
C SER A 68 2.13 25.06 -9.58
N LEU A 69 2.09 24.23 -8.53
CA LEU A 69 1.12 24.36 -7.43
C LEU A 69 1.39 25.62 -6.58
N ASP A 70 0.32 26.13 -5.95
CA ASP A 70 0.41 27.29 -5.08
C ASP A 70 0.96 26.85 -3.70
N GLN A 71 1.74 27.70 -3.03
CA GLN A 71 2.41 27.35 -1.75
C GLN A 71 1.42 26.87 -0.68
N LYS A 72 0.20 27.42 -0.66
CA LYS A 72 -0.88 27.01 0.24
C LYS A 72 -1.43 25.62 -0.11
N ASP A 73 -1.60 25.32 -1.40
CA ASP A 73 -2.04 24.01 -1.87
C ASP A 73 -0.98 22.94 -1.55
N ILE A 74 0.31 23.27 -1.74
CA ILE A 74 1.45 22.41 -1.38
C ILE A 74 1.45 22.13 0.13
N SER A 75 1.35 23.16 0.96
CA SER A 75 1.37 22.99 2.42
C SER A 75 0.20 22.16 2.94
N ASN A 76 -1.00 22.36 2.38
CA ASN A 76 -2.17 21.55 2.70
C ASN A 76 -2.00 20.08 2.27
N ALA A 77 -1.42 19.85 1.08
CA ALA A 77 -1.15 18.51 0.59
C ALA A 77 -0.14 17.79 1.49
N ILE A 78 0.96 18.45 1.88
CA ILE A 78 1.96 17.90 2.82
C ILE A 78 1.30 17.47 4.13
N ALA A 79 0.51 18.36 4.76
CA ALA A 79 -0.17 18.05 6.03
C ALA A 79 -1.11 16.83 5.91
N ARG A 80 -1.80 16.71 4.77
CA ARG A 80 -2.68 15.57 4.50
C ARG A 80 -1.89 14.27 4.32
N LEU A 81 -0.81 14.29 3.55
CA LEU A 81 0.05 13.11 3.34
C LEU A 81 0.73 12.68 4.64
N ASP A 82 1.08 13.63 5.50
CA ASP A 82 1.65 13.34 6.81
C ASP A 82 0.65 12.63 7.72
N ARG A 83 -0.61 13.08 7.71
CA ARG A 83 -1.71 12.37 8.40
C ARG A 83 -1.91 10.95 7.86
N ILE A 84 -1.84 10.76 6.54
CA ILE A 84 -1.95 9.44 5.89
C ILE A 84 -0.83 8.51 6.37
N ASN A 85 0.40 9.00 6.44
CA ASN A 85 1.55 8.26 6.94
C ASN A 85 1.44 7.91 8.43
N HIS A 86 1.00 8.85 9.25
CA HIS A 86 0.87 8.65 10.70
C HIS A 86 -0.15 7.56 11.04
N VAL A 87 -1.28 7.52 10.32
CA VAL A 87 -2.29 6.45 10.46
C VAL A 87 -1.73 5.09 10.03
N ASN A 88 -0.78 5.07 9.10
CA ASN A 88 -0.17 3.83 8.63
C ASN A 88 0.85 3.26 9.63
N ASP A 89 1.61 4.12 10.32
CA ASP A 89 2.57 3.69 11.35
C ASP A 89 1.91 2.96 12.53
N GLN A 90 0.66 3.30 12.85
CA GLN A 90 -0.10 2.61 13.91
C GLN A 90 -0.57 1.21 13.51
N LYS A 91 -0.59 0.85 12.22
CA LYS A 91 -1.05 -0.46 11.74
C LYS A 91 0.03 -1.54 11.75
N ARG A 92 1.15 -1.34 12.46
CA ARG A 92 2.23 -2.32 12.65
C ARG A 92 1.83 -3.55 13.51
N TYR A 93 0.65 -4.13 13.25
CA TYR A 93 0.24 -5.45 13.72
C TYR A 93 1.17 -6.58 13.24
N PHE A 94 2.08 -6.28 12.31
CA PHE A 94 3.07 -7.19 11.74
C PHE A 94 4.05 -7.78 12.76
N PHE A 95 4.29 -7.11 13.89
CA PHE A 95 5.11 -7.66 14.98
C PHE A 95 4.53 -8.98 15.52
N PHE A 96 3.21 -9.20 15.38
CA PHE A 96 2.55 -10.40 15.86
C PHE A 96 2.51 -11.55 14.83
N ILE A 97 2.87 -11.34 13.56
CA ILE A 97 2.75 -12.38 12.52
C ILE A 97 3.73 -13.52 12.76
N ALA A 98 5.01 -13.21 13.00
CA ALA A 98 6.03 -14.22 13.26
C ALA A 98 5.73 -15.07 14.51
N PRO A 99 5.44 -14.49 15.69
CA PRO A 99 5.13 -15.28 16.88
C PRO A 99 3.79 -16.03 16.75
N LEU A 100 2.78 -15.46 16.08
CA LEU A 100 1.52 -16.18 15.81
C LEU A 100 1.75 -17.39 14.91
N PHE A 101 2.59 -17.27 13.88
CA PHE A 101 2.92 -18.37 12.98
C PHE A 101 3.73 -19.46 13.68
N ALA A 102 4.68 -19.08 14.54
CA ALA A 102 5.42 -20.02 15.38
C ALA A 102 4.47 -20.82 16.31
N LEU A 103 3.46 -20.14 16.88
CA LEU A 103 2.47 -20.77 17.75
C LEU A 103 1.55 -21.74 16.99
N ILE A 104 1.10 -21.37 15.79
CA ILE A 104 0.32 -22.26 14.91
C ILE A 104 1.14 -23.48 14.50
N THR A 105 2.41 -23.27 14.13
CA THR A 105 3.32 -24.37 13.73
C THR A 105 3.57 -25.33 14.89
N ALA A 106 3.82 -24.80 16.09
CA ALA A 106 4.01 -25.61 17.30
C ALA A 106 2.75 -26.41 17.65
N ALA A 107 1.56 -25.82 17.50
CA ALA A 107 0.29 -26.51 17.72
C ALA A 107 0.07 -27.66 16.72
N ILE A 108 0.36 -27.43 15.43
CA ILE A 108 0.26 -28.47 14.38
C ILE A 108 1.23 -29.62 14.68
N VAL A 109 2.48 -29.32 15.06
CA VAL A 109 3.47 -30.35 15.43
C VAL A 109 3.01 -31.14 16.66
N ALA A 110 2.54 -30.47 17.71
CA ALA A 110 2.08 -31.10 18.94
C ALA A 110 0.81 -31.98 18.74
N ILE A 111 -0.05 -31.63 17.78
CA ILE A 111 -1.18 -32.47 17.38
C ILE A 111 -0.68 -33.65 16.55
N SER A 112 0.22 -33.41 15.60
CA SER A 112 0.75 -34.43 14.69
C SER A 112 1.50 -35.54 15.41
N THR A 113 2.24 -35.24 16.49
CA THR A 113 2.93 -36.25 17.32
C THR A 113 2.00 -37.16 18.11
N LYS A 114 0.70 -36.83 18.19
CA LYS A 114 -0.33 -37.65 18.85
C LYS A 114 -1.20 -38.44 17.86
N ILE A 115 -0.96 -38.29 16.56
CA ILE A 115 -1.70 -39.03 15.53
C ILE A 115 -1.08 -40.43 15.42
N ASN A 116 -1.87 -41.45 15.72
CA ASN A 116 -1.53 -42.82 15.37
C ASN A 116 -2.00 -43.08 13.94
N PHE A 117 -1.06 -43.34 13.04
CA PHE A 117 -1.41 -43.75 11.68
C PHE A 117 -1.96 -45.19 11.70
N PRO A 118 -3.10 -45.45 11.04
CA PRO A 118 -3.61 -46.81 10.91
C PRO A 118 -2.64 -47.68 10.08
N ALA A 119 -2.68 -49.00 10.25
CA ALA A 119 -1.67 -49.92 9.70
C ALA A 119 -1.66 -50.02 8.16
N ASP A 120 -2.73 -49.57 7.50
CA ASP A 120 -2.93 -49.54 6.04
C ASP A 120 -2.52 -48.20 5.39
N TYR A 121 -2.10 -47.20 6.19
CA TYR A 121 -1.62 -45.94 5.68
C TYR A 121 -0.29 -46.12 4.93
N THR A 122 -0.25 -45.66 3.68
CA THR A 122 0.99 -45.65 2.92
C THR A 122 1.83 -44.41 3.24
N ASN A 123 3.13 -44.46 2.94
CA ASN A 123 4.01 -43.28 3.05
C ASN A 123 3.46 -42.08 2.25
N LEU A 124 2.72 -42.34 1.16
CA LEU A 124 2.16 -41.30 0.31
C LEU A 124 0.98 -40.59 1.02
N ASP A 125 0.14 -41.33 1.74
CA ASP A 125 -0.97 -40.79 2.54
C ASP A 125 -0.48 -39.91 3.68
N ILE A 126 0.60 -40.32 4.36
CA ILE A 126 1.27 -39.53 5.41
C ILE A 126 1.78 -38.21 4.83
N ILE A 127 2.45 -38.24 3.67
CA ILE A 127 2.98 -37.03 3.02
C ILE A 127 1.84 -36.09 2.61
N LEU A 128 0.74 -36.61 2.06
CA LEU A 128 -0.42 -35.81 1.66
C LEU A 128 -1.07 -35.10 2.85
N ASP A 129 -1.21 -35.79 3.98
CA ASP A 129 -1.76 -35.19 5.20
C ASP A 129 -0.84 -34.09 5.72
N ILE A 130 0.48 -34.31 5.79
CA ILE A 130 1.46 -33.27 6.16
C ILE A 130 1.31 -32.05 5.24
N VAL A 131 1.37 -32.25 3.92
CA VAL A 131 1.25 -31.14 2.95
C VAL A 131 -0.07 -30.39 3.16
N ARG A 132 -1.18 -31.09 3.38
CA ARG A 132 -2.48 -30.49 3.66
C ARG A 132 -2.45 -29.60 4.91
N TRP A 133 -1.89 -30.08 6.02
CA TRP A 133 -1.81 -29.33 7.28
C TRP A 133 -0.93 -28.08 7.18
N TYR A 134 0.16 -28.13 6.42
CA TYR A 134 1.07 -26.98 6.29
C TYR A 134 0.70 -26.02 5.15
N SER A 135 -0.08 -26.46 4.14
CA SER A 135 -0.45 -25.62 3.00
C SER A 135 -1.32 -24.42 3.38
N VAL A 136 -2.32 -24.60 4.25
CA VAL A 136 -3.27 -23.53 4.64
C VAL A 136 -2.57 -22.41 5.43
N PRO A 137 -1.78 -22.69 6.48
CA PRO A 137 -1.00 -21.65 7.16
C PRO A 137 -0.03 -20.94 6.21
N LEU A 138 0.64 -21.69 5.32
CA LEU A 138 1.62 -21.14 4.39
C LEU A 138 0.98 -20.17 3.39
N ILE A 139 -0.18 -20.51 2.82
CA ILE A 139 -0.95 -19.60 1.96
C ILE A 139 -1.40 -18.36 2.75
N PHE A 140 -1.91 -18.54 3.97
CA PHE A 140 -2.31 -17.43 4.81
C PHE A 140 -1.14 -16.49 5.13
N HIS A 141 0.04 -17.05 5.43
CA HIS A 141 1.27 -16.30 5.64
C HIS A 141 1.67 -15.49 4.40
N MET A 142 1.62 -16.10 3.20
CA MET A 142 1.91 -15.38 1.96
C MET A 142 0.95 -14.20 1.72
N ILE A 143 -0.35 -14.37 2.00
CA ILE A 143 -1.34 -13.30 1.87
C ILE A 143 -1.02 -12.14 2.81
N LEU A 144 -0.75 -12.43 4.09
CA LEU A 144 -0.37 -11.41 5.07
C LEU A 144 0.94 -10.73 4.68
N TYR A 145 1.96 -11.50 4.32
CA TYR A 145 3.27 -11.01 3.89
C TYR A 145 3.16 -10.04 2.71
N LYS A 146 2.39 -10.42 1.68
CA LYS A 146 2.12 -9.57 0.53
C LYS A 146 1.38 -8.29 0.94
N GLY A 147 0.42 -8.39 1.86
CA GLY A 147 -0.26 -7.23 2.43
C GLY A 147 0.70 -6.24 3.10
N VAL A 148 1.68 -6.75 3.86
CA VAL A 148 2.74 -5.93 4.49
C VAL A 148 3.56 -5.20 3.45
N LEU A 149 4.02 -5.93 2.42
CA LEU A 149 4.85 -5.36 1.37
C LEU A 149 4.10 -4.25 0.62
N MET A 150 2.84 -4.49 0.26
CA MET A 150 2.01 -3.49 -0.40
C MET A 150 1.85 -2.24 0.48
N ASP A 151 1.58 -2.41 1.78
CA ASP A 151 1.46 -1.30 2.72
C ASP A 151 2.77 -0.49 2.87
N SER A 152 3.92 -1.17 2.88
CA SER A 152 5.23 -0.52 2.91
C SER A 152 5.52 0.26 1.62
N TYR A 153 5.15 -0.28 0.46
CA TYR A 153 5.32 0.40 -0.83
C TYR A 153 4.39 1.59 -0.97
N ASP A 154 3.15 1.46 -0.51
CA ASP A 154 2.18 2.54 -0.43
C ASP A 154 2.72 3.69 0.44
N LYS A 155 3.30 3.36 1.61
CA LYS A 155 3.95 4.33 2.47
C LYS A 155 5.15 5.00 1.80
N ALA A 156 6.01 4.22 1.15
CA ALA A 156 7.18 4.75 0.43
C ALA A 156 6.77 5.72 -0.69
N THR A 157 5.71 5.39 -1.43
CA THR A 157 5.17 6.24 -2.50
C THR A 157 4.63 7.56 -1.95
N VAL A 158 3.88 7.50 -0.85
CA VAL A 158 3.35 8.70 -0.18
C VAL A 158 4.48 9.59 0.34
N ASN A 159 5.50 9.01 0.96
CA ASN A 159 6.67 9.75 1.44
C ASN A 159 7.44 10.39 0.28
N TYR A 160 7.74 9.63 -0.76
CA TYR A 160 8.44 10.14 -1.93
C TYR A 160 7.70 11.35 -2.54
N PHE A 161 6.38 11.25 -2.73
CA PHE A 161 5.61 12.38 -3.24
C PHE A 161 5.53 13.56 -2.26
N LYS A 162 5.53 13.30 -0.94
CA LYS A 162 5.62 14.35 0.09
C LYS A 162 6.95 15.09 0.00
N ASP A 163 8.05 14.37 -0.23
CA ASP A 163 9.38 14.96 -0.34
C ASP A 163 9.49 15.85 -1.57
N LEU A 164 8.92 15.42 -2.71
CA LEU A 164 8.80 16.27 -3.91
C LEU A 164 8.00 17.57 -3.66
N LEU A 165 6.95 17.50 -2.83
CA LEU A 165 6.20 18.70 -2.44
C LEU A 165 6.99 19.62 -1.51
N ILE A 166 7.84 19.07 -0.64
CA ILE A 166 8.72 19.85 0.23
C ILE A 166 9.77 20.57 -0.62
N GLU A 167 10.41 19.86 -1.55
CA GLU A 167 11.38 20.43 -2.48
C GLU A 167 10.76 21.59 -3.28
N ALA A 168 9.59 21.37 -3.90
CA ALA A 168 8.87 22.41 -4.64
C ALA A 168 8.44 23.61 -3.76
N LYS A 169 8.24 23.41 -2.45
CA LYS A 169 7.94 24.48 -1.50
C LYS A 169 9.18 25.31 -1.18
N ASP A 170 10.31 24.64 -0.97
CA ASP A 170 11.57 25.26 -0.59
C ASP A 170 12.16 26.08 -1.75
N GLU A 171 12.07 25.58 -2.98
CA GLU A 171 12.44 26.33 -4.20
C GLU A 171 11.60 27.61 -4.40
N LYS A 172 10.30 27.55 -4.07
CA LYS A 172 9.44 28.74 -4.13
C LYS A 172 9.81 29.76 -3.07
N LYS A 173 10.22 29.30 -1.89
CA LYS A 173 10.64 30.18 -0.79
C LYS A 173 11.96 30.88 -1.13
N SER A 174 12.95 30.15 -1.63
CA SER A 174 14.24 30.74 -2.04
C SER A 174 14.07 31.74 -3.20
N SER A 175 13.20 31.45 -4.16
CA SER A 175 12.88 32.37 -5.26
C SER A 175 12.18 33.66 -4.81
N ALA A 176 11.45 33.62 -3.69
CA ALA A 176 10.78 34.78 -3.12
C ALA A 176 11.68 35.63 -2.22
N GLU A 177 12.73 35.04 -1.62
CA GLU A 177 13.71 35.74 -0.77
C GLU A 177 14.87 36.36 -1.58
N GLY A 178 15.09 35.90 -2.82
CA GLY A 178 16.09 36.45 -3.75
C GLY A 178 15.57 37.50 -4.74
N SER A 179 14.30 37.91 -4.62
CA SER A 179 13.65 38.96 -5.43
C SER A 179 13.37 40.21 -4.60
#